data_AF-A0A1C6C186-F1
#
_entry.id   AF-A0A1C6C186-F1
#
_cell.length_a   1.000
_cell.length_b   1.000
_cell.length_c   1.000
_cell.angle_alpha   90.00
_cell.angle_beta   90.00
_cell.angle_gamma   90.00
#
_symmetry.space_group_name_H-M   'P 1'
#
loop_
_entity.id
_entity.type
_entity.pdbx_description
1 polymer ?
#
loop_
_entity_poly.entity_id
_entity_poly.type
_entity_poly.pdbx_seq_one_letter_code
_entity_poly.pdbx_strand_id
1 'polypeptide(L)'
;MGFVDTKIEEVCVRELDRFGYVTSSNHKIIESGVKRVIHLIEDFSLVLVVGFLMKSVVAGIIMEIVYFPLRIYAGGYHASREAVCKILTYGSIVIGLGIISYVYIPKKEENMAYNTINLRHEATFKTCIYKNVYWVPFHTLGESRYQNEELEEMNEKTPFIFGTEIHLNVYEAIQLYQMVRHFEESNDIIIKEFEQVPWQLHKSGKYAYETNHGCCASSAAWLNYVVGDLYSEKGYFQWIRPDGSGHVINYFYVNDQYYLVDMSALTEKNAKYSPIETGKKADYVNSKFSSGACIQVKELEDFINYHRKIFLWKGYEFNYLKKKNMNTIPPCYSYHEKNLLIYLELGNSQVLTMKDFSYESRKYKKQMRIPIEYTDEYN
;
A
#
# COMPACT_ATOMS: atom_id res chain seq x y z
N MET A 1 -30.06 -1.40 46.43
CA MET A 1 -30.58 -1.46 45.04
C MET A 1 -31.43 -2.72 44.94
N GLY A 2 -32.69 -2.67 45.41
CA GLY A 2 -33.53 -3.86 45.61
C GLY A 2 -35.02 -3.54 45.74
N PHE A 3 -35.45 -2.39 45.19
CA PHE A 3 -36.84 -1.91 45.23
C PHE A 3 -37.41 -1.64 43.82
N VAL A 4 -36.57 -1.63 42.79
CA VAL A 4 -36.94 -1.35 41.39
C VAL A 4 -37.15 -2.67 40.63
N ASP A 5 -36.26 -3.65 40.80
CA ASP A 5 -36.38 -4.99 40.19
C ASP A 5 -37.70 -5.68 40.56
N THR A 6 -38.05 -5.68 41.84
CA THR A 6 -39.26 -6.34 42.36
C THR A 6 -40.53 -5.74 41.77
N LYS A 7 -40.55 -4.40 41.57
CA LYS A 7 -41.70 -3.72 40.99
C LYS A 7 -41.89 -4.01 39.50
N ILE A 8 -40.81 -4.13 38.74
CA ILE A 8 -40.88 -4.43 37.29
C ILE A 8 -41.24 -5.90 37.09
N GLU A 9 -40.63 -6.80 37.87
CA GLU A 9 -40.95 -8.23 37.88
C GLU A 9 -42.44 -8.46 38.17
N GLU A 10 -42.96 -7.87 39.26
CA GLU A 10 -44.38 -7.96 39.63
C GLU A 10 -45.31 -7.42 38.54
N VAL A 11 -44.93 -6.31 37.88
CA VAL A 11 -45.72 -5.73 36.79
C VAL A 11 -45.74 -6.67 35.58
N CYS A 12 -44.58 -7.22 35.17
CA CYS A 12 -44.49 -8.14 34.04
C CYS A 12 -45.26 -9.43 34.29
N VAL A 13 -45.13 -10.03 35.49
CA VAL A 13 -45.87 -11.25 35.85
C VAL A 13 -47.37 -10.99 35.91
N ARG A 14 -47.80 -9.83 36.45
CA ARG A 14 -49.22 -9.45 36.50
C ARG A 14 -49.83 -9.25 35.11
N GLU A 15 -49.12 -8.64 34.17
CA GLU A 15 -49.63 -8.52 32.80
C GLU A 15 -49.70 -9.89 32.10
N LEU A 16 -48.72 -10.77 32.30
CA LEU A 16 -48.77 -12.14 31.77
C LEU A 16 -49.94 -12.96 32.34
N ASP A 17 -50.26 -12.76 33.63
CA ASP A 17 -51.43 -13.35 34.29
C ASP A 17 -52.73 -12.79 33.70
N ARG A 18 -52.81 -11.48 33.47
CA ARG A 18 -53.95 -10.82 32.82
C ARG A 18 -54.22 -11.36 31.41
N PHE A 19 -53.20 -11.77 30.68
CA PHE A 19 -53.34 -12.41 29.36
C PHE A 19 -53.60 -13.93 29.42
N GLY A 20 -53.67 -14.52 30.61
CA GLY A 20 -53.98 -15.94 30.80
C GLY A 20 -52.79 -16.90 30.62
N TYR A 21 -51.55 -16.39 30.64
CA TYR A 21 -50.35 -17.23 30.51
C TYR A 21 -49.91 -17.87 31.84
N VAL A 22 -50.39 -17.35 32.97
CA VAL A 22 -50.02 -17.81 34.32
C VAL A 22 -51.08 -18.78 34.86
N THR A 23 -50.61 -19.91 35.37
CA THR A 23 -51.39 -20.98 35.99
C THR A 23 -50.73 -21.37 37.31
N SER A 24 -51.48 -22.03 38.20
CA SER A 24 -50.93 -22.55 39.47
C SER A 24 -49.75 -23.50 39.27
N SER A 25 -49.69 -24.21 38.14
CA SER A 25 -48.60 -25.13 37.80
C SER A 25 -47.34 -24.47 37.23
N ASN A 26 -47.44 -23.28 36.60
CA ASN A 26 -46.31 -22.65 35.90
C ASN A 26 -45.88 -21.29 36.51
N HIS A 27 -46.57 -20.79 37.53
CA HIS A 27 -46.32 -19.47 38.12
C HIS A 27 -44.85 -19.23 38.47
N LYS A 28 -44.23 -20.15 39.21
CA LYS A 28 -42.81 -20.05 39.60
C LYS A 28 -41.84 -20.08 38.42
N ILE A 29 -42.20 -20.78 37.34
CA ILE A 29 -41.40 -20.87 36.12
C ILE A 29 -41.44 -19.53 35.39
N ILE A 30 -42.63 -18.93 35.30
CA ILE A 30 -42.81 -17.61 34.66
C ILE A 30 -42.11 -16.53 35.46
N GLU A 31 -42.28 -16.50 36.78
CA GLU A 31 -41.59 -15.56 37.68
C GLU A 31 -40.08 -15.64 37.50
N SER A 32 -39.52 -16.86 37.58
CA SER A 32 -38.08 -17.09 37.37
C SER A 32 -37.61 -16.70 35.96
N GLY A 33 -38.44 -16.92 34.94
CA GLY A 33 -38.15 -16.57 33.55
C GLY A 33 -38.14 -15.05 33.33
N VAL A 34 -39.13 -14.34 33.86
CA VAL A 34 -39.22 -12.87 33.80
C VAL A 34 -38.03 -12.26 34.52
N LYS A 35 -37.72 -12.72 35.74
CA LYS A 35 -36.56 -12.27 36.50
C LYS A 35 -35.26 -12.45 35.73
N ARG A 36 -35.10 -13.58 35.04
CA ARG A 36 -33.93 -13.85 34.19
C ARG A 36 -33.83 -12.91 32.98
N VAL A 37 -34.94 -12.60 32.32
CA VAL A 37 -34.96 -11.66 31.20
C VAL A 37 -34.59 -10.25 31.66
N ILE A 38 -35.07 -9.83 32.84
CA ILE A 38 -34.70 -8.54 33.43
C ILE A 38 -33.19 -8.48 33.67
N HIS A 39 -32.59 -9.49 34.32
CA HIS A 39 -31.14 -9.51 34.54
C HIS A 39 -30.33 -9.51 33.24
N LEU A 40 -30.82 -10.19 32.20
CA LEU A 40 -30.17 -10.15 30.88
C LEU A 40 -30.14 -8.72 30.32
N ILE A 41 -31.24 -7.98 30.43
CA ILE A 41 -31.32 -6.59 29.98
C ILE A 41 -30.38 -5.70 30.80
N GLU A 42 -30.29 -5.93 32.11
CA GLU A 42 -29.34 -5.23 32.98
C GLU A 42 -27.88 -5.49 32.57
N ASP A 43 -27.52 -6.75 32.32
CA ASP A 43 -26.18 -7.16 31.88
C ASP A 43 -25.82 -6.50 30.55
N PHE A 44 -26.70 -6.57 29.55
CA PHE A 44 -26.51 -5.90 28.26
C PHE A 44 -26.38 -4.38 28.41
N SER A 45 -27.19 -3.76 29.26
CA SER A 45 -27.12 -2.32 29.52
C SER A 45 -25.79 -1.93 30.17
N LEU A 46 -25.32 -2.72 31.13
CA LEU A 46 -24.03 -2.53 31.79
C LEU A 46 -22.88 -2.64 30.79
N VAL A 47 -22.88 -3.68 29.94
CA VAL A 47 -21.88 -3.89 28.89
C VAL A 47 -21.83 -2.72 27.91
N LEU A 48 -22.98 -2.17 27.51
CA LEU A 48 -23.03 -1.00 26.62
C LEU A 48 -22.46 0.25 27.30
N VAL A 49 -22.81 0.51 28.56
CA VAL A 49 -22.31 1.67 29.31
C VAL A 49 -20.81 1.55 29.54
N VAL A 50 -20.33 0.40 30.02
CA VAL A 50 -18.90 0.16 30.28
C VAL A 50 -18.11 0.17 28.98
N GLY A 51 -18.58 -0.53 27.95
CA GLY A 51 -17.97 -0.52 26.62
C GLY A 51 -17.89 0.89 26.02
N PHE A 52 -18.91 1.73 26.24
CA PHE A 52 -18.88 3.13 25.81
C PHE A 52 -17.83 3.94 26.57
N LEU A 53 -17.81 3.86 27.91
CA LEU A 53 -16.82 4.54 28.74
C LEU A 53 -15.38 4.15 28.38
N MET A 54 -15.18 2.89 28.00
CA MET A 54 -13.89 2.32 27.63
C MET A 54 -13.55 2.46 26.14
N LYS A 55 -14.42 3.10 25.34
CA LYS A 55 -14.29 3.24 23.87
C LYS A 55 -14.18 1.90 23.12
N SER A 56 -14.75 0.84 23.68
CA SER A 56 -14.69 -0.53 23.17
C SER A 56 -16.07 -1.21 23.13
N VAL A 57 -17.07 -0.49 22.61
CA VAL A 57 -18.48 -0.94 22.55
C VAL A 57 -18.62 -2.28 21.79
N VAL A 58 -17.90 -2.43 20.67
CA VAL A 58 -17.96 -3.66 19.84
C VAL A 58 -17.45 -4.87 20.62
N ALA A 59 -16.36 -4.73 21.37
CA ALA A 59 -15.83 -5.82 22.18
C ALA A 59 -16.79 -6.19 23.32
N GLY A 60 -17.45 -5.19 23.92
CA GLY A 60 -18.54 -5.40 24.87
C GLY A 60 -19.66 -6.29 24.30
N ILE A 61 -20.19 -5.93 23.15
CA ILE A 61 -21.28 -6.68 22.50
C ILE A 61 -20.85 -8.14 22.21
N ILE A 62 -19.63 -8.34 21.68
CA ILE A 62 -19.11 -9.69 21.39
C ILE A 62 -18.96 -10.50 22.68
N MET A 63 -18.44 -9.89 23.74
CA MET A 63 -18.30 -10.55 25.04
C MET A 63 -19.64 -11.05 25.57
N GLU A 64 -20.69 -10.23 25.55
CA GLU A 64 -22.01 -10.64 26.07
C GLU A 64 -22.66 -11.73 25.20
N ILE A 65 -22.50 -11.67 23.87
CA ILE A 65 -22.98 -12.72 22.96
C ILE A 65 -22.33 -14.07 23.27
N VAL A 66 -21.03 -14.08 23.57
CA VAL A 66 -20.28 -15.31 23.91
C VAL A 66 -20.61 -15.79 25.33
N TYR A 67 -20.80 -14.86 26.27
CA TYR A 67 -21.07 -15.17 27.66
C TYR A 67 -22.51 -15.65 27.90
N PHE A 68 -23.45 -15.23 27.04
CA PHE A 68 -24.87 -15.60 27.15
C PHE A 68 -25.12 -17.13 27.10
N PRO A 69 -24.58 -17.91 26.13
CA PRO A 69 -24.66 -19.37 26.14
C PRO A 69 -24.03 -20.01 27.38
N LEU A 70 -22.86 -19.52 27.82
CA LEU A 70 -22.17 -20.01 29.02
C LEU A 70 -23.06 -19.84 30.27
N ARG A 71 -23.73 -18.71 30.41
CA ARG A 71 -24.64 -18.43 31.52
C ARG A 71 -25.91 -19.30 31.46
N ILE A 72 -26.34 -19.74 30.27
CA ILE A 72 -27.44 -20.70 30.12
C ILE A 72 -27.04 -22.09 30.62
N TYR A 73 -25.87 -22.58 30.22
CA TYR A 73 -25.41 -23.92 30.58
C TYR A 73 -24.99 -24.07 32.04
N ALA A 74 -24.56 -22.98 32.68
CA ALA A 74 -24.05 -23.03 34.04
C ALA A 74 -25.14 -23.01 35.15
N GLY A 75 -26.43 -23.04 34.78
CA GLY A 75 -27.51 -23.49 35.69
C GLY A 75 -28.02 -22.47 36.73
N GLY A 76 -27.77 -21.17 36.57
CA GLY A 76 -28.37 -20.13 37.41
C GLY A 76 -27.39 -19.43 38.37
N TYR A 77 -27.84 -19.09 39.58
CA TYR A 77 -26.99 -18.40 40.56
C TYR A 77 -25.94 -19.36 41.15
N HIS A 78 -24.66 -19.01 41.00
CA HIS A 78 -23.54 -19.85 41.44
C HIS A 78 -23.15 -19.62 42.91
N ALA A 79 -23.71 -18.58 43.53
CA ALA A 79 -23.45 -18.23 44.92
C ALA A 79 -24.72 -18.42 45.75
N SER A 80 -24.54 -18.73 47.04
CA SER A 80 -25.63 -18.91 48.01
C SER A 80 -26.49 -17.66 48.25
N ARG A 81 -26.08 -16.50 47.72
CA ARG A 81 -26.81 -15.23 47.77
C ARG A 81 -26.81 -14.58 46.39
N GLU A 82 -27.98 -14.13 45.94
CA GLU A 82 -28.17 -13.43 44.65
C GLU A 82 -27.24 -12.22 44.49
N ALA A 83 -27.10 -11.41 45.55
CA ALA A 83 -26.23 -10.24 45.54
C ALA A 83 -24.75 -10.60 45.25
N VAL A 84 -24.27 -11.72 45.76
CA VAL A 84 -22.88 -12.17 45.53
C VAL A 84 -22.71 -12.59 44.07
N CYS A 85 -23.69 -13.28 43.49
CA CYS A 85 -23.65 -13.66 42.09
C CYS A 85 -23.69 -12.45 41.14
N LYS A 86 -24.49 -11.42 41.47
CA LYS A 86 -24.53 -10.15 40.72
C LYS A 86 -23.18 -9.42 40.79
N ILE A 87 -22.56 -9.32 41.96
CA ILE A 87 -21.25 -8.69 42.14
C ILE A 87 -20.18 -9.40 41.31
N LEU A 88 -20.13 -10.74 41.35
CA LEU A 88 -19.18 -11.52 40.57
C LEU A 88 -19.39 -11.34 39.07
N THR A 89 -20.65 -11.30 38.62
CA THR A 89 -21.01 -11.10 37.22
C THR A 89 -20.56 -9.73 36.73
N TYR A 90 -21.00 -8.66 37.39
CA TYR A 90 -20.65 -7.29 37.00
C TYR A 90 -19.15 -7.03 37.12
N GLY A 91 -18.51 -7.55 38.18
CA GLY A 91 -17.07 -7.49 38.35
C GLY A 91 -16.33 -8.17 37.21
N SER A 92 -16.76 -9.37 36.79
CA SER A 92 -16.13 -10.08 35.67
C SER A 92 -16.29 -9.37 34.32
N ILE A 93 -17.43 -8.71 34.08
CA ILE A 93 -17.68 -7.90 32.88
C ILE A 93 -16.75 -6.69 32.86
N VAL A 94 -16.69 -5.94 33.97
CA VAL A 94 -15.84 -4.73 34.07
C VAL A 94 -14.36 -5.08 33.98
N ILE A 95 -13.91 -6.14 34.66
CA ILE A 95 -12.52 -6.60 34.61
C ILE A 95 -12.19 -7.13 33.21
N GLY A 96 -13.06 -7.95 32.63
CA GLY A 96 -12.86 -8.51 31.29
C GLY A 96 -12.74 -7.40 30.23
N LEU A 97 -13.65 -6.43 30.24
CA LEU A 97 -13.56 -5.26 29.36
C LEU A 97 -12.35 -4.41 29.70
N GLY A 98 -12.02 -4.26 30.98
CA GLY A 98 -10.79 -3.69 31.52
C GLY A 98 -9.56 -4.23 30.82
N ILE A 99 -9.41 -5.55 30.85
CA ILE A 99 -8.30 -6.27 30.23
C ILE A 99 -8.31 -6.04 28.71
N ILE A 100 -9.44 -6.24 28.03
CA ILE A 100 -9.50 -6.03 26.57
C ILE A 100 -9.13 -4.59 26.17
N SER A 101 -9.52 -3.60 26.98
CA SER A 101 -9.33 -2.19 26.62
C SER A 101 -7.97 -1.62 27.06
N TYR A 102 -7.34 -2.20 28.08
CA TYR A 102 -6.13 -1.63 28.70
C TYR A 102 -4.95 -2.59 28.80
N VAL A 103 -5.17 -3.91 28.74
CA VAL A 103 -4.07 -4.85 28.57
C VAL A 103 -3.66 -4.79 27.11
N TYR A 104 -2.52 -4.15 26.89
CA TYR A 104 -1.81 -4.23 25.64
C TYR A 104 -1.40 -5.68 25.40
N ILE A 105 -2.18 -6.40 24.59
CA ILE A 105 -1.70 -7.62 23.96
C ILE A 105 -0.82 -7.12 22.81
N PRO A 106 0.52 -7.28 22.88
CA PRO A 106 1.35 -6.99 21.72
C PRO A 106 0.80 -7.82 20.57
N LYS A 107 0.23 -7.15 19.57
CA LYS A 107 0.15 -7.76 18.24
C LYS A 107 1.57 -8.17 17.95
N LYS A 108 1.76 -9.45 17.62
CA LYS A 108 3.01 -9.96 17.05
C LYS A 108 3.51 -8.87 16.10
N GLU A 109 4.62 -8.22 16.45
CA GLU A 109 5.16 -7.11 15.66
C GLU A 109 5.22 -7.61 14.21
N GLU A 110 4.30 -7.13 13.38
CA GLU A 110 4.53 -7.14 11.94
C GLU A 110 5.85 -6.40 11.81
N ASN A 111 6.89 -7.08 11.33
CA ASN A 111 8.29 -6.66 11.36
C ASN A 111 8.45 -5.26 10.73
N MET A 112 8.16 -4.20 11.50
CA MET A 112 8.16 -2.80 11.05
C MET A 112 9.57 -2.40 10.63
N ALA A 113 10.56 -3.12 11.12
CA ALA A 113 11.95 -3.01 10.75
C ALA A 113 12.17 -3.12 9.23
N TYR A 114 11.38 -3.91 8.50
CA TYR A 114 11.56 -4.10 7.04
C TYR A 114 10.40 -3.56 6.20
N ASN A 115 9.23 -3.37 6.78
CA ASN A 115 8.08 -2.83 6.07
C ASN A 115 8.30 -1.35 5.74
N THR A 116 7.72 -0.89 4.64
CA THR A 116 7.64 0.54 4.33
C THR A 116 6.19 1.03 4.43
N ILE A 117 5.92 2.21 3.87
CA ILE A 117 4.58 2.79 3.80
C ILE A 117 3.58 1.80 3.17
N ASN A 118 3.93 1.21 2.01
CA ASN A 118 3.03 0.30 1.28
C ASN A 118 3.60 -1.11 1.05
N LEU A 119 4.90 -1.34 1.25
CA LEU A 119 5.52 -2.66 1.07
C LEU A 119 5.44 -3.50 2.35
N ARG A 120 5.38 -4.83 2.19
CA ARG A 120 5.33 -5.79 3.29
C ARG A 120 6.34 -6.90 3.03
N HIS A 121 7.36 -6.99 3.89
CA HIS A 121 8.47 -7.95 3.74
C HIS A 121 7.97 -9.39 3.61
N GLU A 122 7.01 -9.78 4.45
CA GLU A 122 6.46 -11.14 4.49
C GLU A 122 5.28 -11.36 3.51
N ALA A 123 4.98 -10.40 2.61
CA ALA A 123 3.86 -10.58 1.69
C ALA A 123 4.06 -11.82 0.83
N THR A 124 3.02 -12.59 0.52
CA THR A 124 3.16 -13.69 -0.45
C THR A 124 1.90 -13.76 -1.26
N PHE A 125 1.95 -13.28 -2.49
CA PHE A 125 0.82 -13.31 -3.41
C PHE A 125 1.25 -13.19 -4.87
N LYS A 126 0.36 -13.62 -5.76
CA LYS A 126 0.43 -13.34 -7.20
C LYS A 126 -0.98 -13.10 -7.69
N THR A 127 -1.36 -11.83 -7.80
CA THR A 127 -2.75 -11.43 -8.04
C THR A 127 -2.94 -11.02 -9.48
N CYS A 128 -3.78 -11.76 -10.21
CA CYS A 128 -4.11 -11.45 -11.60
C CYS A 128 -4.99 -10.18 -11.68
N ILE A 129 -4.43 -9.09 -12.20
CA ILE A 129 -5.13 -7.81 -12.37
C ILE A 129 -5.73 -7.67 -13.77
N TYR A 130 -5.05 -8.21 -14.78
CA TYR A 130 -5.49 -8.29 -16.17
C TYR A 130 -4.93 -9.56 -16.83
N LYS A 131 -5.41 -9.91 -18.04
CA LYS A 131 -4.92 -11.08 -18.78
C LYS A 131 -3.39 -11.01 -18.88
N ASN A 132 -2.70 -12.01 -18.32
CA ASN A 132 -1.23 -12.13 -18.25
C ASN A 132 -0.50 -11.01 -17.48
N VAL A 133 -1.22 -10.19 -16.71
CA VAL A 133 -0.62 -9.12 -15.89
C VAL A 133 -0.93 -9.38 -14.43
N TYR A 134 0.14 -9.50 -13.64
CA TYR A 134 0.08 -9.86 -12.23
C TYR A 134 0.65 -8.75 -11.37
N TRP A 135 -0.01 -8.47 -10.26
CA TRP A 135 0.58 -7.75 -9.14
C TRP A 135 1.23 -8.78 -8.20
N VAL A 136 2.50 -8.54 -7.89
CA VAL A 136 3.33 -9.38 -7.01
C VAL A 136 3.97 -8.50 -5.92
N PRO A 137 4.48 -9.06 -4.81
CA PRO A 137 5.21 -8.28 -3.84
C PRO A 137 6.61 -7.89 -4.35
N PHE A 138 7.11 -6.74 -3.95
CA PHE A 138 8.40 -6.18 -4.38
C PHE A 138 9.60 -7.04 -3.97
N HIS A 139 9.51 -7.81 -2.89
CA HIS A 139 10.60 -8.71 -2.49
C HIS A 139 10.79 -9.87 -3.47
N THR A 140 9.87 -10.08 -4.43
CA THR A 140 10.09 -10.96 -5.58
C THR A 140 11.33 -10.53 -6.40
N LEU A 141 11.71 -9.25 -6.33
CA LEU A 141 12.93 -8.70 -6.91
C LEU A 141 14.13 -8.71 -5.94
N GLY A 142 13.99 -9.25 -4.74
CA GLY A 142 15.03 -9.35 -3.72
C GLY A 142 14.48 -9.06 -2.33
N GLU A 143 14.71 -9.97 -1.38
CA GLU A 143 14.38 -9.77 0.03
C GLU A 143 15.32 -8.76 0.67
N SER A 144 14.83 -8.03 1.67
CA SER A 144 15.66 -7.03 2.32
C SER A 144 16.70 -7.67 3.23
N ARG A 145 17.96 -7.26 3.07
CA ARG A 145 19.07 -7.62 3.94
C ARG A 145 19.23 -6.64 5.10
N TYR A 146 18.56 -5.49 5.04
CA TYR A 146 18.75 -4.38 5.96
C TYR A 146 17.42 -3.88 6.53
N GLN A 147 17.39 -3.71 7.84
CA GLN A 147 16.31 -3.00 8.52
C GLN A 147 16.36 -1.51 8.15
N ASN A 148 15.22 -0.83 8.28
CA ASN A 148 15.08 0.59 8.01
C ASN A 148 16.07 1.41 8.87
N GLU A 149 16.26 1.04 10.14
CA GLU A 149 17.22 1.66 11.07
C GLU A 149 18.68 1.47 10.61
N GLU A 150 19.03 0.29 10.08
CA GLU A 150 20.36 0.02 9.55
C GLU A 150 20.66 0.86 8.31
N LEU A 151 19.68 0.98 7.40
CA LEU A 151 19.80 1.85 6.21
C LEU A 151 19.91 3.32 6.59
N GLU A 152 19.18 3.76 7.63
CA GLU A 152 19.27 5.11 8.17
C GLU A 152 20.67 5.39 8.74
N GLU A 153 21.17 4.51 9.61
CA GLU A 153 22.52 4.62 10.20
C GLU A 153 23.62 4.66 9.13
N MET A 154 23.53 3.79 8.12
CA MET A 154 24.46 3.76 6.99
C MET A 154 24.40 5.05 6.16
N ASN A 155 23.20 5.58 5.92
CA ASN A 155 23.02 6.83 5.18
C ASN A 155 23.55 8.03 5.97
N GLU A 156 23.37 8.09 7.29
CA GLU A 156 23.91 9.17 8.13
C GLU A 156 25.45 9.17 8.14
N LYS A 157 26.06 8.00 8.27
CA LYS A 157 27.53 7.86 8.34
C LYS A 157 28.21 8.01 6.98
N THR A 158 27.60 7.45 5.95
CA THR A 158 28.18 7.34 4.61
C THR A 158 27.12 7.57 3.52
N PRO A 159 26.61 8.81 3.36
CA PRO A 159 25.45 9.11 2.50
C PRO A 159 25.65 8.91 1.00
N PHE A 160 26.87 8.56 0.56
CA PHE A 160 27.24 8.33 -0.85
C PHE A 160 27.74 6.91 -1.12
N ILE A 161 27.56 5.99 -0.16
CA ILE A 161 28.00 4.59 -0.28
C ILE A 161 27.08 3.77 -1.20
N PHE A 162 25.81 4.15 -1.30
CA PHE A 162 24.83 3.43 -2.08
C PHE A 162 24.97 3.76 -3.58
N GLY A 163 25.04 2.72 -4.41
CA GLY A 163 25.31 2.82 -5.85
C GLY A 163 26.80 2.87 -6.22
N THR A 164 27.71 3.02 -5.25
CA THR A 164 29.17 3.02 -5.46
C THR A 164 29.82 1.78 -4.87
N GLU A 165 29.72 1.60 -3.55
CA GLU A 165 30.32 0.47 -2.83
C GLU A 165 29.26 -0.55 -2.42
N ILE A 166 28.02 -0.09 -2.16
CA ILE A 166 26.90 -0.93 -1.75
C ILE A 166 25.79 -0.79 -2.77
N HIS A 167 25.44 -1.91 -3.41
CA HIS A 167 24.27 -1.99 -4.27
C HIS A 167 23.10 -2.62 -3.50
N LEU A 168 21.93 -1.99 -3.62
CA LEU A 168 20.69 -2.42 -2.98
C LEU A 168 19.80 -3.13 -3.99
N ASN A 169 19.11 -4.18 -3.59
CA ASN A 169 18.04 -4.73 -4.43
C ASN A 169 16.87 -3.74 -4.52
N VAL A 170 15.90 -3.99 -5.39
CA VAL A 170 14.77 -3.08 -5.61
C VAL A 170 13.96 -2.82 -4.34
N TYR A 171 13.72 -3.82 -3.50
CA TYR A 171 12.98 -3.64 -2.25
C TYR A 171 13.73 -2.70 -1.30
N GLU A 172 15.02 -2.97 -1.08
CA GLU A 172 15.90 -2.14 -0.25
C GLU A 172 16.06 -0.72 -0.81
N ALA A 173 16.15 -0.58 -2.13
CA ALA A 173 16.21 0.71 -2.79
C ALA A 173 14.93 1.51 -2.52
N ILE A 174 13.75 0.86 -2.52
CA ILE A 174 12.48 1.51 -2.15
C ILE A 174 12.45 1.84 -0.65
N GLN A 175 12.99 0.99 0.24
CA GLN A 175 13.15 1.32 1.67
C GLN A 175 13.99 2.59 1.83
N LEU A 176 15.18 2.64 1.23
CA LEU A 176 16.06 3.80 1.26
C LEU A 176 15.34 5.04 0.71
N TYR A 177 14.64 4.90 -0.41
CA TYR A 177 13.94 6.00 -1.09
C TYR A 177 12.76 6.58 -0.30
N GLN A 178 11.97 5.72 0.36
CA GLN A 178 10.76 6.09 1.10
C GLN A 178 11.03 6.50 2.54
N MET A 179 11.86 5.73 3.24
CA MET A 179 11.95 5.74 4.70
C MET A 179 13.14 6.54 5.22
N VAL A 180 14.17 6.74 4.40
CA VAL A 180 15.44 7.34 4.83
C VAL A 180 15.76 8.60 4.03
N ARG A 181 15.70 8.53 2.70
CA ARG A 181 16.06 9.63 1.82
C ARG A 181 14.92 10.60 1.57
N HIS A 182 13.66 10.14 1.61
CA HIS A 182 12.50 10.99 1.37
C HIS A 182 12.59 11.77 0.04
N PHE A 183 12.87 11.08 -1.06
CA PHE A 183 13.11 11.73 -2.36
C PHE A 183 11.96 12.68 -2.76
N GLU A 184 12.32 13.90 -3.15
CA GLU A 184 11.34 14.95 -3.45
C GLU A 184 11.03 15.05 -4.95
N GLU A 185 9.75 14.93 -5.30
CA GLU A 185 9.33 15.15 -6.69
C GLU A 185 9.42 16.62 -7.07
N SER A 186 10.09 16.90 -8.18
CA SER A 186 10.23 18.24 -8.74
C SER A 186 10.35 18.20 -10.26
N ASN A 187 10.03 19.30 -10.95
CA ASN A 187 10.32 19.42 -12.38
C ASN A 187 11.74 19.97 -12.56
N ASP A 188 12.69 19.06 -12.72
CA ASP A 188 14.13 19.33 -12.85
C ASP A 188 14.65 19.19 -14.28
N ILE A 189 13.75 19.11 -15.26
CA ILE A 189 14.10 19.00 -16.67
C ILE A 189 14.77 20.29 -17.12
N ILE A 190 15.98 20.19 -17.66
CA ILE A 190 16.66 21.32 -18.28
C ILE A 190 16.51 21.25 -19.79
N ILE A 191 16.35 22.40 -20.44
CA ILE A 191 16.26 22.50 -21.90
C ILE A 191 17.56 23.10 -22.42
N LYS A 192 18.19 22.44 -23.40
CA LYS A 192 19.37 22.93 -24.09
C LYS A 192 19.18 22.85 -25.59
N GLU A 193 19.43 23.97 -26.28
CA GLU A 193 19.33 24.02 -27.73
C GLU A 193 20.61 23.51 -28.38
N PHE A 194 20.49 22.48 -29.21
CA PHE A 194 21.57 21.99 -30.07
C PHE A 194 21.01 21.79 -31.47
N GLU A 195 21.71 22.34 -32.48
CA GLU A 195 21.29 22.24 -33.88
C GLU A 195 19.84 22.69 -34.11
N GLN A 196 19.43 23.80 -33.47
CA GLN A 196 18.08 24.38 -33.52
C GLN A 196 16.98 23.47 -32.92
N VAL A 197 17.35 22.44 -32.15
CA VAL A 197 16.43 21.56 -31.45
C VAL A 197 16.58 21.78 -29.93
N PRO A 198 15.49 22.09 -29.20
CA PRO A 198 15.52 22.28 -27.76
C PRO A 198 15.40 20.93 -27.03
N TRP A 199 16.53 20.29 -26.80
CA TRP A 199 16.60 18.99 -26.14
C TRP A 199 16.30 19.10 -24.65
N GLN A 200 15.39 18.25 -24.17
CA GLN A 200 15.15 18.01 -22.75
C GLN A 200 16.24 17.09 -22.22
N LEU A 201 16.94 17.51 -21.18
CA LEU A 201 17.95 16.71 -20.49
C LEU A 201 17.43 16.32 -19.11
N HIS A 202 17.75 15.09 -18.71
CA HIS A 202 17.37 14.49 -17.43
C HIS A 202 18.62 14.17 -16.62
N LYS A 203 18.51 14.25 -15.29
CA LYS A 203 19.63 13.94 -14.39
C LYS A 203 20.11 12.51 -14.60
N SER A 204 21.42 12.30 -14.45
CA SER A 204 22.01 10.97 -14.26
C SER A 204 21.56 10.37 -12.93
N GLY A 205 21.66 9.04 -12.81
CA GLY A 205 21.25 8.33 -11.61
C GLY A 205 22.03 8.77 -10.38
N LYS A 206 23.35 8.94 -10.50
CA LYS A 206 24.18 9.48 -9.42
C LYS A 206 23.79 10.91 -9.05
N TYR A 207 23.58 11.78 -10.04
CA TYR A 207 23.22 13.16 -9.74
C TYR A 207 21.82 13.27 -9.12
N ALA A 208 20.87 12.45 -9.58
CA ALA A 208 19.55 12.31 -8.96
C ALA A 208 19.67 11.79 -7.52
N TYR A 209 20.60 10.87 -7.26
CA TYR A 209 20.90 10.37 -5.92
C TYR A 209 21.46 11.45 -5.01
N GLU A 210 22.52 12.15 -5.43
CA GLU A 210 23.18 13.19 -4.64
C GLU A 210 22.27 14.38 -4.34
N THR A 211 21.47 14.80 -5.31
CA THR A 211 20.53 15.92 -5.13
C THR A 211 19.22 15.49 -4.45
N ASN A 212 18.85 14.21 -4.56
CA ASN A 212 17.69 13.62 -3.90
C ASN A 212 16.34 14.27 -4.22
N HIS A 213 16.22 14.87 -5.40
CA HIS A 213 14.97 15.40 -5.92
C HIS A 213 14.94 15.31 -7.44
N GLY A 214 13.75 15.20 -8.04
CA GLY A 214 13.60 15.26 -9.50
C GLY A 214 12.30 14.73 -10.06
N CYS A 215 12.22 14.63 -11.38
CA CYS A 215 11.05 14.13 -12.10
C CYS A 215 11.06 12.59 -12.22
N CYS A 216 10.12 12.03 -13.00
CA CYS A 216 10.04 10.58 -13.24
C CYS A 216 11.33 10.00 -13.84
N ALA A 217 11.99 10.73 -14.75
CA ALA A 217 13.27 10.32 -15.32
C ALA A 217 14.37 10.26 -14.25
N SER A 218 14.46 11.27 -13.39
CA SER A 218 15.43 11.32 -12.30
C SER A 218 15.17 10.21 -11.27
N SER A 219 13.89 9.94 -10.95
CA SER A 219 13.49 8.86 -10.04
C SER A 219 13.86 7.47 -10.60
N ALA A 220 13.67 7.26 -11.90
CA ALA A 220 14.01 5.99 -12.56
C ALA A 220 15.53 5.80 -12.69
N ALA A 221 16.27 6.87 -12.99
CA ALA A 221 17.72 6.84 -13.06
C ALA A 221 18.34 6.60 -11.67
N TRP A 222 17.78 7.23 -10.62
CA TRP A 222 18.16 7.00 -9.22
C TRP A 222 18.12 5.50 -8.87
N LEU A 223 17.03 4.82 -9.24
CA LEU A 223 16.88 3.39 -8.96
C LEU A 223 17.95 2.57 -9.69
N ASN A 224 18.18 2.82 -10.97
CA ASN A 224 19.20 2.10 -11.74
C ASN A 224 20.63 2.30 -11.19
N TYR A 225 20.93 3.49 -10.66
CA TYR A 225 22.22 3.77 -10.01
C TYR A 225 22.37 2.99 -8.70
N VAL A 226 21.38 3.06 -7.80
CA VAL A 226 21.44 2.41 -6.48
C VAL A 226 21.50 0.88 -6.59
N VAL A 227 20.78 0.29 -7.56
CA VAL A 227 20.80 -1.16 -7.77
C VAL A 227 22.06 -1.67 -8.49
N GLY A 228 22.81 -0.79 -9.16
CA GLY A 228 24.01 -1.13 -9.92
C GLY A 228 23.81 -2.34 -10.82
N ASP A 229 24.72 -3.32 -10.76
CA ASP A 229 24.70 -4.51 -11.62
C ASP A 229 24.02 -5.74 -11.00
N LEU A 230 23.24 -5.58 -9.93
CA LEU A 230 22.52 -6.69 -9.29
C LEU A 230 21.51 -7.40 -10.22
N TYR A 231 21.04 -6.72 -11.26
CA TYR A 231 20.14 -7.27 -12.27
C TYR A 231 20.80 -7.21 -13.64
N SER A 232 20.94 -8.39 -14.27
CA SER A 232 21.63 -8.59 -15.54
C SER A 232 20.92 -7.92 -16.73
N GLU A 233 19.58 -7.92 -16.73
CA GLU A 233 18.79 -7.17 -17.69
C GLU A 233 17.81 -6.24 -16.95
N LYS A 234 18.03 -4.93 -17.12
CA LYS A 234 17.18 -3.85 -16.61
C LYS A 234 17.21 -2.68 -17.58
N GLY A 235 16.35 -1.70 -17.35
CA GLY A 235 16.33 -0.48 -18.14
C GLY A 235 15.09 0.34 -17.89
N TYR A 236 14.63 1.03 -18.93
CA TYR A 236 13.51 1.95 -18.83
C TYR A 236 12.36 1.52 -19.72
N PHE A 237 11.15 1.69 -19.22
CA PHE A 237 9.91 1.55 -19.96
C PHE A 237 9.22 2.91 -19.96
N GLN A 238 9.02 3.48 -21.13
CA GLN A 238 8.46 4.81 -21.29
C GLN A 238 7.17 4.73 -22.10
N TRP A 239 6.20 5.57 -21.76
CA TRP A 239 5.11 5.90 -22.67
C TRP A 239 5.02 7.40 -22.91
N ILE A 240 4.59 7.75 -24.12
CA ILE A 240 4.47 9.10 -24.65
C ILE A 240 2.99 9.32 -24.96
N ARG A 241 2.45 10.43 -24.46
CA ARG A 241 1.07 10.87 -24.65
C ARG A 241 0.91 11.63 -25.97
N PRO A 242 -0.32 11.80 -26.47
CA PRO A 242 -0.56 12.55 -27.70
C PRO A 242 -0.04 13.98 -27.65
N ASP A 243 0.01 14.62 -26.48
CA ASP A 243 0.54 15.99 -26.32
C ASP A 243 2.08 16.08 -26.32
N GLY A 244 2.78 14.95 -26.45
CA GLY A 244 4.25 14.85 -26.39
C GLY A 244 4.82 14.69 -24.99
N SER A 245 4.02 14.89 -23.93
CA SER A 245 4.46 14.56 -22.57
C SER A 245 4.63 13.05 -22.41
N GLY A 246 5.44 12.63 -21.44
CA GLY A 246 5.66 11.21 -21.19
C GLY A 246 5.62 10.83 -19.72
N HIS A 247 5.82 9.55 -19.45
CA HIS A 247 6.19 9.02 -18.14
C HIS A 247 7.18 7.88 -18.37
N VAL A 248 8.15 7.74 -17.47
CA VAL A 248 9.17 6.70 -17.54
C VAL A 248 9.26 5.98 -16.21
N ILE A 249 9.38 4.67 -16.29
CA ILE A 249 9.51 3.75 -15.16
C ILE A 249 10.65 2.78 -15.44
N ASN A 250 11.05 1.99 -14.44
CA ASN A 250 12.05 0.96 -14.62
C ASN A 250 11.40 -0.36 -15.07
N TYR A 251 12.14 -1.15 -15.84
CA TYR A 251 11.89 -2.58 -15.96
C TYR A 251 13.08 -3.38 -15.46
N PHE A 252 12.80 -4.57 -14.91
CA PHE A 252 13.77 -5.60 -14.56
C PHE A 252 13.34 -6.90 -15.21
N TYR A 253 14.27 -7.61 -15.86
CA TYR A 253 14.00 -8.90 -16.47
C TYR A 253 14.70 -10.00 -15.67
N VAL A 254 13.92 -10.80 -14.96
CA VAL A 254 14.40 -11.82 -14.03
C VAL A 254 13.57 -13.08 -14.21
N ASN A 255 14.21 -14.24 -14.36
CA ASN A 255 13.55 -15.55 -14.48
C ASN A 255 12.46 -15.61 -15.57
N ASP A 256 12.78 -15.15 -16.79
CA ASP A 256 11.85 -15.13 -17.95
C ASP A 256 10.60 -14.27 -17.74
N GLN A 257 10.70 -13.23 -16.90
CA GLN A 257 9.60 -12.30 -16.60
C GLN A 257 10.12 -10.86 -16.53
N TYR A 258 9.33 -9.92 -17.02
CA TYR A 258 9.49 -8.49 -16.79
C TYR A 258 8.77 -8.08 -15.50
N TYR A 259 9.42 -7.20 -14.74
CA TYR A 259 8.86 -6.51 -13.59
C TYR A 259 8.96 -5.01 -13.83
N LEU A 260 7.85 -4.30 -13.65
CA LEU A 260 7.76 -2.86 -13.87
C LEU A 260 7.65 -2.14 -12.52
N VAL A 261 8.44 -1.08 -12.35
CA VAL A 261 8.59 -0.35 -11.08
C VAL A 261 8.52 1.16 -11.33
N ASP A 262 7.46 1.80 -10.80
CA ASP A 262 7.23 3.24 -10.90
C ASP A 262 7.66 3.96 -9.61
N MET A 263 8.91 4.43 -9.58
CA MET A 263 9.47 5.13 -8.42
C MET A 263 8.74 6.44 -8.07
N SER A 264 8.11 7.10 -9.05
CA SER A 264 7.33 8.32 -8.78
C SER A 264 6.08 8.04 -7.95
N ALA A 265 5.47 6.86 -8.12
CA ALA A 265 4.35 6.41 -7.28
C ALA A 265 4.82 5.91 -5.89
N LEU A 266 6.12 5.76 -5.69
CA LEU A 266 6.74 5.21 -4.49
C LEU A 266 7.52 6.25 -3.68
N THR A 267 7.34 7.56 -3.94
CA THR A 267 7.85 8.60 -3.02
C THR A 267 7.13 8.52 -1.68
N GLU A 268 7.72 9.03 -0.58
CA GLU A 268 7.05 9.04 0.73
C GLU A 268 5.64 9.65 0.65
N LYS A 269 5.50 10.74 -0.10
CA LYS A 269 4.25 11.45 -0.31
C LYS A 269 3.22 10.62 -1.09
N ASN A 270 3.65 9.84 -2.07
CA ASN A 270 2.77 9.12 -2.99
C ASN A 270 2.49 7.67 -2.58
N ALA A 271 3.42 7.03 -1.86
CA ALA A 271 3.35 5.63 -1.47
C ALA A 271 2.06 5.27 -0.71
N LYS A 272 1.53 6.19 0.11
CA LYS A 272 0.24 6.01 0.82
C LYS A 272 -0.98 5.90 -0.10
N TYR A 273 -0.84 6.30 -1.36
CA TYR A 273 -1.87 6.22 -2.38
C TYR A 273 -1.66 5.06 -3.36
N SER A 274 -0.54 4.35 -3.20
CA SER A 274 -0.20 3.13 -3.93
C SER A 274 -0.77 1.90 -3.23
N PRO A 275 -0.96 0.77 -3.94
CA PRO A 275 -1.46 -0.46 -3.32
C PRO A 275 -0.56 -0.93 -2.17
N ILE A 276 -1.19 -1.21 -1.02
CA ILE A 276 -0.52 -1.92 0.08
C ILE A 276 -0.43 -3.40 -0.30
N GLU A 277 0.70 -4.04 -0.06
CA GLU A 277 1.01 -5.43 -0.43
C GLU A 277 0.22 -6.51 0.35
N THR A 278 -1.11 -6.49 0.20
CA THR A 278 -2.02 -7.48 0.78
C THR A 278 -2.36 -8.63 -0.17
N GLY A 279 -2.07 -8.44 -1.47
CA GLY A 279 -2.52 -9.32 -2.55
C GLY A 279 -4.01 -9.24 -2.87
N LYS A 280 -4.81 -8.47 -2.13
CA LYS A 280 -6.25 -8.35 -2.40
C LYS A 280 -6.48 -7.43 -3.59
N LYS A 281 -7.10 -7.93 -4.66
CA LYS A 281 -7.40 -7.13 -5.86
C LYS A 281 -8.15 -5.83 -5.58
N ALA A 282 -8.98 -5.79 -4.53
CA ALA A 282 -9.69 -4.59 -4.11
C ALA A 282 -8.71 -3.46 -3.69
N ASP A 283 -7.63 -3.77 -2.98
CA ASP A 283 -6.65 -2.78 -2.53
C ASP A 283 -5.87 -2.21 -3.72
N TYR A 284 -5.63 -3.03 -4.75
CA TYR A 284 -5.08 -2.58 -6.02
C TYR A 284 -6.04 -1.62 -6.76
N VAL A 285 -7.29 -2.04 -6.96
CA VAL A 285 -8.28 -1.27 -7.75
C VAL A 285 -8.66 0.05 -7.08
N ASN A 286 -8.69 0.08 -5.74
CA ASN A 286 -9.05 1.27 -4.97
C ASN A 286 -7.88 2.24 -4.78
N SER A 287 -6.65 1.85 -5.14
CA SER A 287 -5.49 2.73 -5.07
C SER A 287 -5.61 3.88 -6.08
N LYS A 288 -5.16 5.07 -5.69
CA LYS A 288 -5.12 6.23 -6.60
C LYS A 288 -3.93 6.12 -7.56
N PHE A 289 -2.82 5.54 -7.10
CA PHE A 289 -1.60 5.32 -7.89
C PHE A 289 -1.33 3.83 -8.08
N SER A 290 -2.14 3.18 -8.90
CA SER A 290 -2.02 1.74 -9.18
C SER A 290 -0.70 1.34 -9.88
N SER A 291 0.06 2.30 -10.41
CA SER A 291 1.41 2.09 -10.94
C SER A 291 2.46 1.87 -9.85
N GLY A 292 2.19 2.24 -8.59
CA GLY A 292 3.06 1.96 -7.44
C GLY A 292 3.05 0.49 -6.99
N ALA A 293 2.38 -0.39 -7.72
CA ALA A 293 2.49 -1.84 -7.55
C ALA A 293 3.65 -2.40 -8.36
N CYS A 294 4.30 -3.46 -7.86
CA CYS A 294 5.21 -4.26 -8.67
C CYS A 294 4.40 -5.09 -9.68
N ILE A 295 4.53 -4.76 -10.97
CA ILE A 295 3.79 -5.43 -12.04
C ILE A 295 4.68 -6.46 -12.71
N GLN A 296 4.27 -7.72 -12.68
CA GLN A 296 4.93 -8.84 -13.36
C GLN A 296 4.17 -9.20 -14.65
N VAL A 297 4.89 -9.29 -15.76
CA VAL A 297 4.41 -9.78 -17.06
C VAL A 297 5.45 -10.65 -17.74
N LYS A 298 5.01 -11.59 -18.59
CA LYS A 298 5.94 -12.33 -19.44
C LYS A 298 6.42 -11.48 -20.62
N GLU A 299 5.48 -10.81 -21.28
CA GLU A 299 5.73 -9.93 -22.43
C GLU A 299 5.30 -8.51 -22.09
N LEU A 300 6.10 -7.50 -22.46
CA LEU A 300 5.74 -6.09 -22.26
C LEU A 300 4.44 -5.71 -22.98
N GLU A 301 4.09 -6.42 -24.06
CA GLU A 301 2.84 -6.24 -24.80
C GLU A 301 1.59 -6.54 -23.93
N ASP A 302 1.67 -7.49 -22.99
CA ASP A 302 0.57 -7.75 -22.06
C ASP A 302 0.31 -6.53 -21.15
N PHE A 303 1.38 -5.86 -20.68
CA PHE A 303 1.27 -4.63 -19.93
C PHE A 303 0.74 -3.47 -20.79
N ILE A 304 1.20 -3.33 -22.03
CA ILE A 304 0.72 -2.29 -22.96
C ILE A 304 -0.79 -2.42 -23.16
N ASN A 305 -1.28 -3.63 -23.38
CA ASN A 305 -2.71 -3.89 -23.56
C ASN A 305 -3.52 -3.60 -22.30
N TYR A 306 -2.98 -3.92 -21.12
CA TYR A 306 -3.57 -3.56 -19.84
C TYR A 306 -3.64 -2.04 -19.64
N HIS A 307 -2.51 -1.35 -19.79
CA HIS A 307 -2.39 0.09 -19.60
C HIS A 307 -3.31 0.84 -20.57
N ARG A 308 -3.32 0.44 -21.84
CA ARG A 308 -4.28 0.95 -22.82
C ARG A 308 -5.71 0.75 -22.36
N LYS A 309 -6.11 -0.43 -21.90
CA LYS A 309 -7.50 -0.65 -21.47
C LYS A 309 -7.94 0.29 -20.34
N ILE A 310 -7.05 0.59 -19.39
CA ILE A 310 -7.36 1.51 -18.29
C ILE A 310 -7.54 2.95 -18.78
N PHE A 311 -6.70 3.40 -19.72
CA PHE A 311 -6.66 4.81 -20.12
C PHE A 311 -7.40 5.11 -21.43
N LEU A 312 -7.71 4.12 -22.26
CA LEU A 312 -8.49 4.25 -23.50
C LEU A 312 -9.93 4.70 -23.20
N TRP A 313 -10.48 4.37 -22.03
CA TRP A 313 -11.79 4.88 -21.62
C TRP A 313 -11.80 6.41 -21.46
N LYS A 314 -10.62 7.02 -21.33
CA LYS A 314 -10.42 8.48 -21.32
C LYS A 314 -9.98 9.03 -22.69
N GLY A 315 -9.96 8.22 -23.75
CA GLY A 315 -9.62 8.64 -25.11
C GLY A 315 -8.13 8.86 -25.38
N TYR A 316 -7.22 8.46 -24.47
CA TYR A 316 -5.79 8.63 -24.68
C TYR A 316 -5.18 7.43 -25.39
N GLU A 317 -4.44 7.70 -26.47
CA GLU A 317 -3.59 6.71 -27.12
C GLU A 317 -2.12 7.01 -26.83
N PHE A 318 -1.44 6.06 -26.21
CA PHE A 318 -0.02 6.18 -25.89
C PHE A 318 0.85 5.39 -26.87
N ASN A 319 2.06 5.91 -27.10
CA ASN A 319 3.16 5.20 -27.74
C ASN A 319 4.18 4.77 -26.68
N TYR A 320 4.73 3.56 -26.83
CA TYR A 320 5.56 2.90 -25.83
C TYR A 320 6.96 2.61 -26.37
N LEU A 321 7.97 2.87 -25.54
CA LEU A 321 9.39 2.66 -25.84
C LEU A 321 10.04 1.81 -24.72
N LYS A 322 10.85 0.83 -25.10
CA LYS A 322 11.79 0.14 -24.21
C LYS A 322 13.19 0.72 -24.43
N LYS A 323 13.86 1.15 -23.37
CA LYS A 323 15.23 1.67 -23.42
C LYS A 323 16.15 0.80 -22.59
N LYS A 324 17.38 0.60 -23.05
CA LYS A 324 18.40 -0.16 -22.31
C LYS A 324 18.80 0.54 -21.01
N ASN A 325 19.43 -0.20 -20.10
CA ASN A 325 20.07 0.38 -18.93
C ASN A 325 21.14 1.40 -19.35
N MET A 326 20.97 2.63 -18.87
CA MET A 326 21.84 3.78 -19.06
C MET A 326 21.77 4.60 -17.77
N ASN A 327 22.81 5.35 -17.43
CA ASN A 327 22.78 6.15 -16.19
C ASN A 327 21.89 7.37 -16.33
N THR A 328 21.63 7.81 -17.56
CA THR A 328 20.63 8.85 -17.86
C THR A 328 19.52 8.32 -18.76
N ILE A 329 18.34 8.93 -18.66
CA ILE A 329 17.37 8.86 -19.75
C ILE A 329 17.92 9.68 -20.92
N PRO A 330 17.98 9.11 -22.13
CA PRO A 330 18.47 9.84 -23.29
C PRO A 330 17.73 11.16 -23.51
N PRO A 331 18.46 12.24 -23.86
CA PRO A 331 17.84 13.51 -24.22
C PRO A 331 16.78 13.34 -25.29
N CYS A 332 15.65 14.02 -25.12
CA CYS A 332 14.55 13.90 -26.06
C CYS A 332 13.89 15.25 -26.38
N TYR A 333 13.17 15.27 -27.49
CA TYR A 333 12.33 16.39 -27.89
C TYR A 333 11.14 15.86 -28.67
N SER A 334 9.97 16.47 -28.48
CA SER A 334 8.76 16.10 -29.20
C SER A 334 8.03 17.33 -29.71
N TYR A 335 7.50 17.25 -30.93
CA TYR A 335 6.69 18.28 -31.54
C TYR A 335 5.67 17.68 -32.50
N HIS A 336 4.67 18.48 -32.86
CA HIS A 336 3.66 18.06 -33.83
C HIS A 336 3.98 18.58 -35.22
N GLU A 337 3.89 17.70 -36.21
CA GLU A 337 3.85 18.06 -37.62
C GLU A 337 2.52 17.59 -38.21
N LYS A 338 1.62 18.54 -38.49
CA LYS A 338 0.21 18.27 -38.84
C LYS A 338 -0.47 17.46 -37.71
N ASN A 339 -0.89 16.23 -37.99
CA ASN A 339 -1.54 15.31 -37.04
C ASN A 339 -0.60 14.21 -36.52
N LEU A 340 0.71 14.32 -36.80
CA LEU A 340 1.70 13.32 -36.43
C LEU A 340 2.58 13.86 -35.30
N LEU A 341 2.70 13.11 -34.21
CA LEU A 341 3.65 13.41 -33.14
C LEU A 341 5.04 12.92 -33.55
N ILE A 342 6.00 13.83 -33.68
CA ILE A 342 7.41 13.53 -33.95
C ILE A 342 8.16 13.49 -32.62
N TYR A 343 8.86 12.39 -32.35
CA TYR A 343 9.70 12.21 -31.17
C TYR A 343 11.15 11.96 -31.58
N LEU A 344 12.03 12.87 -31.18
CA LEU A 344 13.46 12.81 -31.39
C LEU A 344 14.15 12.35 -30.11
N GLU A 345 15.16 11.50 -30.25
CA GLU A 345 15.96 11.02 -29.12
C GLU A 345 17.46 10.99 -29.46
N LEU A 346 18.32 11.46 -28.55
CA LEU A 346 19.77 11.22 -28.60
C LEU A 346 20.11 9.86 -27.99
N GLY A 347 19.63 8.80 -28.62
CA GLY A 347 19.70 7.43 -28.09
C GLY A 347 19.05 6.45 -29.04
N ASN A 348 18.99 5.17 -28.66
CA ASN A 348 18.36 4.14 -29.47
C ASN A 348 17.41 3.30 -28.61
N SER A 349 16.13 3.67 -28.67
CA SER A 349 15.03 2.98 -28.01
C SER A 349 14.40 1.95 -28.94
N GLN A 350 14.00 0.82 -28.38
CA GLN A 350 13.11 -0.11 -29.07
C GLN A 350 11.69 0.45 -29.03
N VAL A 351 11.15 0.79 -30.20
CA VAL A 351 9.76 1.22 -30.31
C VAL A 351 8.85 -0.01 -30.25
N LEU A 352 7.89 -0.01 -29.32
CA LEU A 352 6.94 -1.11 -29.14
C LEU A 352 5.62 -0.85 -29.87
N THR A 353 5.29 0.43 -30.11
CA THR A 353 4.05 0.83 -30.78
C THR A 353 4.28 2.12 -31.59
N MET A 354 3.65 2.21 -32.77
CA MET A 354 3.82 3.31 -33.73
C MET A 354 2.45 3.74 -34.27
N LYS A 355 1.67 4.49 -33.48
CA LYS A 355 0.38 5.03 -33.92
C LYS A 355 0.35 6.54 -33.78
N ASP A 356 0.05 7.22 -34.89
CA ASP A 356 0.10 8.69 -35.02
C ASP A 356 1.38 9.30 -34.45
N PHE A 357 2.48 8.54 -34.62
CA PHE A 357 3.77 8.76 -33.98
C PHE A 357 4.91 8.41 -34.94
N SER A 358 5.92 9.28 -34.96
CA SER A 358 7.19 9.06 -35.66
C SER A 358 8.32 9.12 -34.64
N TYR A 359 9.20 8.12 -34.67
CA TYR A 359 10.38 8.05 -33.82
C TYR A 359 11.64 8.24 -34.64
N GLU A 360 12.50 9.18 -34.24
CA GLU A 360 13.79 9.41 -34.85
C GLU A 360 14.91 9.31 -33.80
N SER A 361 15.77 8.30 -33.98
CA SER A 361 17.01 8.14 -33.22
C SER A 361 18.12 8.98 -33.85
N ARG A 362 18.77 9.82 -33.04
CA ARG A 362 19.92 10.64 -33.41
C ARG A 362 21.13 10.26 -32.57
N LYS A 363 22.32 10.46 -33.13
CA LYS A 363 23.60 10.22 -32.44
C LYS A 363 24.09 11.49 -31.76
N TYR A 364 24.75 11.31 -30.61
CA TYR A 364 25.56 12.37 -30.01
C TYR A 364 26.60 12.88 -31.01
N LYS A 365 26.74 14.20 -31.07
CA LYS A 365 27.76 14.88 -31.88
C LYS A 365 28.72 15.62 -30.96
N LYS A 366 30.01 15.64 -31.29
CA LYS A 366 31.06 16.25 -30.45
C LYS A 366 30.79 17.73 -30.08
N GLN A 367 30.05 18.46 -30.91
CA GLN A 367 29.66 19.85 -30.61
C GLN A 367 28.59 19.99 -29.52
N MET A 368 27.86 18.92 -29.18
CA MET A 368 26.83 18.93 -28.14
C MET A 368 27.50 18.85 -26.77
N ARG A 369 27.81 20.02 -26.19
CA ARG A 369 28.40 20.13 -24.84
C ARG A 369 27.31 19.99 -23.78
N ILE A 370 26.93 18.74 -23.49
CA ILE A 370 25.96 18.42 -22.44
C ILE A 370 26.69 18.43 -21.08
N PRO A 371 26.13 19.05 -20.03
CA PRO A 371 26.74 19.02 -18.70
C PRO A 371 26.86 17.58 -18.19
N ILE A 372 27.99 17.23 -17.57
CA ILE A 372 28.34 15.85 -17.24
C ILE A 372 27.28 15.17 -16.37
N GLU A 373 26.64 15.92 -15.47
CA GLU A 373 25.60 15.46 -14.56
C GLU A 373 24.33 14.95 -15.25
N TYR A 374 24.20 15.25 -16.55
CA TYR A 374 23.10 14.85 -17.45
C TYR A 374 23.59 13.88 -18.54
N THR A 375 24.74 13.24 -18.33
CA THR A 375 25.32 12.23 -19.23
C THR A 375 25.53 10.90 -18.52
N ASP A 376 25.76 9.84 -19.30
CA ASP A 376 26.09 8.51 -18.77
C ASP A 376 27.47 8.42 -18.12
N GLU A 377 28.31 9.44 -18.33
CA GLU A 377 29.70 9.50 -17.84
C GLU A 377 29.77 9.89 -16.35
N TYR A 378 28.66 10.37 -15.76
CA TYR A 378 28.60 10.76 -14.35
C TYR A 378 28.21 9.57 -13.46
N ASN A 379 29.23 8.79 -13.07
CA ASN A 379 29.12 7.62 -12.19
C ASN A 379 29.98 7.74 -10.94
#